data_AF-A0A530QM50-F1
#
_entry.id   AF-A0A530QM50-F1
#
_cell.length_a   1.000
_cell.length_b   1.000
_cell.length_c   1.000
_cell.angle_alpha   90.00
_cell.angle_beta   90.00
_cell.angle_gamma   90.00
#
_symmetry.space_group_name_H-M   'P 1'
#
loop_
_entity.id
_entity.type
_entity.pdbx_description
1 polymer ?
#
loop_
_entity_poly.entity_id
_entity_poly.type
_entity_poly.pdbx_seq_one_letter_code
_entity_poly.pdbx_strand_id
1 'polypeptide(L)'
;GVSKMTVHRDLDELVEIHPDIPVCMHLDHGNNEATCVTAIQYGFTSVMMDGSLKEDGKSPADYAYNSGITRRVVDMAHWGGVSVEGEIGVLGSLESGGGEQEDGHGVEGAISHDQLLTDPEQAVEFVKDTHVDALAVAMGTSHGAY
;
A
#
# COMPACT_ATOMS: atom_id res chain seq x y z
N GLY A 1 3.65 21.80 -12.91
CA GLY A 1 2.81 22.96 -12.56
C GLY A 1 1.35 22.70 -12.82
N VAL A 2 0.98 22.32 -14.05
CA VAL A 2 -0.42 22.16 -14.50
C VAL A 2 -1.04 20.81 -14.08
N SER A 3 -0.24 19.74 -13.95
CA SER A 3 -0.76 18.39 -13.63
C SER A 3 -1.20 18.18 -12.17
N LYS A 4 -0.67 18.97 -11.22
CA LYS A 4 -1.03 18.88 -9.78
C LYS A 4 -2.48 19.26 -9.49
N MET A 5 -3.09 20.06 -10.37
CA MET A 5 -4.40 20.69 -10.13
C MET A 5 -5.55 19.91 -10.80
N THR A 6 -5.26 19.02 -11.75
CA THR A 6 -6.31 18.38 -12.55
C THR A 6 -6.98 17.25 -11.78
N VAL A 7 -6.23 16.32 -11.18
CA VAL A 7 -6.83 15.13 -10.54
C VAL A 7 -7.66 15.48 -9.31
N HIS A 8 -7.16 16.36 -8.44
CA HIS A 8 -7.93 16.83 -7.27
C HIS A 8 -9.20 17.56 -7.69
N ARG A 9 -9.12 18.41 -8.73
CA ARG A 9 -10.28 19.15 -9.23
C ARG A 9 -11.33 18.24 -9.87
N ASP A 10 -10.90 17.23 -10.62
CA ASP A 10 -11.82 16.28 -11.23
C ASP A 10 -12.53 15.43 -10.14
N LEU A 11 -11.85 15.15 -9.01
CA LEU A 11 -12.46 14.49 -7.86
C LEU A 11 -13.45 15.40 -7.12
N ASP A 12 -13.12 16.69 -6.94
CA ASP A 12 -14.03 17.68 -6.36
C ASP A 12 -15.31 17.82 -7.23
N GLU A 13 -15.14 17.90 -8.54
CA GLU A 13 -16.26 17.95 -9.50
C GLU A 13 -17.11 16.67 -9.42
N LEU A 14 -16.49 15.49 -9.28
CA LEU A 14 -17.22 14.22 -9.10
C LEU A 14 -18.06 14.24 -7.81
N VAL A 15 -17.48 14.69 -6.70
CA VAL A 15 -18.16 14.78 -5.40
C VAL A 15 -19.27 15.84 -5.44
N GLU A 16 -19.09 16.94 -6.17
CA GLU A 16 -20.14 17.94 -6.37
C GLU A 16 -21.33 17.41 -7.19
N ILE A 17 -21.08 16.59 -8.22
CA ILE A 17 -22.12 16.00 -9.06
C ILE A 17 -22.84 14.84 -8.33
N HIS A 18 -22.14 14.14 -7.44
CA HIS A 18 -22.64 12.98 -6.68
C HIS A 18 -22.44 13.15 -5.15
N PRO A 19 -23.08 14.15 -4.51
CA PRO A 19 -22.82 14.50 -3.12
C PRO A 19 -23.28 13.45 -2.10
N ASP A 20 -24.08 12.49 -2.54
CA ASP A 20 -24.61 11.37 -1.75
C ASP A 20 -23.71 10.12 -1.78
N ILE A 21 -22.68 10.10 -2.62
CA ILE A 21 -21.73 8.97 -2.74
C ILE A 21 -20.43 9.34 -2.03
N PRO A 22 -20.06 8.67 -0.91
CA PRO A 22 -18.75 8.85 -0.31
C PRO A 22 -17.64 8.37 -1.24
N VAL A 23 -16.64 9.21 -1.49
CA VAL A 23 -15.51 8.92 -2.37
C VAL A 23 -14.22 8.86 -1.54
N CYS A 24 -13.40 7.85 -1.79
CA CYS A 24 -12.04 7.76 -1.26
C CYS A 24 -11.05 7.88 -2.42
N MET A 25 -10.05 8.74 -2.27
CA MET A 25 -8.89 8.80 -3.15
C MET A 25 -7.72 8.10 -2.46
N HIS A 26 -7.32 6.95 -3.01
CA HIS A 26 -6.33 6.06 -2.42
C HIS A 26 -5.04 6.02 -3.25
N LEU A 27 -3.89 6.17 -2.59
CA LEU A 27 -2.58 5.91 -3.20
C LEU A 27 -2.29 4.43 -3.05
N ASP A 28 -2.21 3.74 -4.17
CA ASP A 28 -1.85 2.33 -4.21
C ASP A 28 -0.31 2.15 -4.25
N HIS A 29 0.20 1.09 -3.60
CA HIS A 29 1.62 0.71 -3.54
C HIS A 29 2.62 1.87 -3.34
N GLY A 30 2.45 2.67 -2.28
CA GLY A 30 3.41 3.69 -1.90
C GLY A 30 4.77 3.08 -1.54
N ASN A 31 5.78 3.25 -2.39
CA ASN A 31 7.09 2.61 -2.26
C ASN A 31 8.02 3.25 -1.22
N ASN A 32 7.73 4.45 -0.74
CA ASN A 32 8.46 5.11 0.34
C ASN A 32 7.61 6.17 1.05
N GLU A 33 8.13 6.66 2.17
CA GLU A 33 7.49 7.71 2.97
C GLU A 33 7.21 8.99 2.16
N ALA A 34 8.15 9.41 1.31
CA ALA A 34 8.02 10.65 0.55
C ALA A 34 6.89 10.58 -0.47
N THR A 35 6.67 9.42 -1.09
CA THR A 35 5.56 9.15 -2.00
C THR A 35 4.24 9.27 -1.26
N CYS A 36 4.10 8.63 -0.09
CA CYS A 36 2.90 8.73 0.75
C CYS A 36 2.62 10.18 1.19
N VAL A 37 3.64 10.89 1.68
CA VAL A 37 3.55 12.31 2.07
C VAL A 37 3.12 13.18 0.90
N THR A 38 3.69 12.93 -0.28
CA THR A 38 3.37 13.67 -1.49
C THR A 38 1.91 13.46 -1.89
N ALA A 39 1.39 12.23 -1.82
CA ALA A 39 -0.01 11.93 -2.06
C ALA A 39 -0.94 12.65 -1.06
N ILE A 40 -0.63 12.62 0.23
CA ILE A 40 -1.37 13.35 1.26
C ILE A 40 -1.40 14.85 0.96
N GLN A 41 -0.26 15.43 0.56
CA GLN A 41 -0.18 16.85 0.15
C GLN A 41 -1.01 17.17 -1.10
N TYR A 42 -1.34 16.16 -1.91
CA TYR A 42 -2.24 16.27 -3.06
C TYR A 42 -3.70 15.98 -2.74
N GLY A 43 -4.08 15.86 -1.47
CA GLY A 43 -5.47 15.68 -1.06
C GLY A 43 -5.97 14.25 -1.09
N PHE A 44 -5.08 13.26 -1.18
CA PHE A 44 -5.47 11.86 -1.02
C PHE A 44 -6.04 11.63 0.38
N THR A 45 -7.16 10.93 0.44
CA THR A 45 -7.87 10.60 1.69
C THR A 45 -7.46 9.25 2.26
N SER A 46 -6.71 8.46 1.50
CA SER A 46 -6.07 7.22 1.95
C SER A 46 -4.75 6.97 1.21
N VAL A 47 -3.80 6.32 1.87
CA VAL A 47 -2.54 5.87 1.26
C VAL A 47 -2.19 4.46 1.69
N MET A 48 -1.60 3.67 0.80
CA MET A 48 -0.94 2.41 1.12
C MET A 48 0.57 2.66 1.26
N MET A 49 1.16 2.20 2.36
CA MET A 49 2.61 2.03 2.45
C MET A 49 2.94 0.56 2.19
N ASP A 50 3.45 0.28 1.00
CA ASP A 50 3.98 -1.05 0.69
C ASP A 50 5.39 -1.18 1.27
N GLY A 51 5.44 -1.50 2.56
CA GLY A 51 6.67 -1.84 3.25
C GLY A 51 7.08 -3.30 3.08
N SER A 52 6.31 -4.12 2.35
CA SER A 52 6.65 -5.52 2.07
C SER A 52 7.86 -5.61 1.14
N LEU A 53 8.06 -4.57 0.33
CA LEU A 53 9.22 -4.33 -0.51
C LEU A 53 10.09 -3.20 0.02
N LYS A 54 11.35 -3.17 -0.42
CA LYS A 54 12.22 -2.00 -0.27
C LYS A 54 11.77 -0.91 -1.25
N GLU A 55 12.34 0.27 -1.10
CA GLU A 55 12.00 1.47 -1.89
C GLU A 55 12.12 1.30 -3.41
N ASP A 56 12.87 0.30 -3.88
CA ASP A 56 12.95 -0.07 -5.29
C ASP A 56 11.65 -0.71 -5.84
N GLY A 57 10.70 -1.04 -4.96
CA GLY A 57 9.44 -1.70 -5.27
C GLY A 57 9.61 -3.13 -5.77
N LYS A 58 10.74 -3.78 -5.48
CA LYS A 58 11.12 -5.08 -6.08
C LYS A 58 11.81 -6.02 -5.12
N SER A 59 12.63 -5.49 -4.23
CA SER A 59 13.38 -6.30 -3.28
C SER A 59 12.51 -6.56 -2.05
N PRO A 60 12.30 -7.82 -1.64
CA PRO A 60 11.59 -8.11 -0.39
C PRO A 60 12.24 -7.42 0.81
N ALA A 61 11.42 -6.88 1.71
CA ALA A 61 11.85 -6.30 2.95
C ALA A 61 11.67 -7.25 4.14
N ASP A 62 12.50 -7.07 5.16
CA ASP A 62 12.29 -7.70 6.46
C ASP A 62 11.19 -7.00 7.27
N TYR A 63 10.62 -7.71 8.24
CA TYR A 63 9.53 -7.22 9.09
C TYR A 63 9.88 -5.91 9.80
N ALA A 64 11.12 -5.75 10.29
CA ALA A 64 11.53 -4.57 11.04
C ALA A 64 11.55 -3.32 10.16
N TYR A 65 11.98 -3.46 8.90
CA TYR A 65 11.86 -2.42 7.90
C TYR A 65 10.39 -2.08 7.63
N ASN A 66 9.58 -3.10 7.33
CA ASN A 66 8.17 -2.93 6.97
C ASN A 66 7.38 -2.23 8.08
N SER A 67 7.34 -2.85 9.27
CA SER A 67 6.64 -2.28 10.43
C SER A 67 7.15 -0.88 10.78
N GLY A 68 8.46 -0.65 10.68
CA GLY A 68 9.07 0.64 10.97
C GLY A 68 8.67 1.75 10.00
N ILE A 69 8.71 1.50 8.68
CA ILE A 69 8.33 2.51 7.68
C ILE A 69 6.83 2.75 7.67
N THR A 70 6.03 1.68 7.73
CA THR A 70 4.57 1.74 7.80
C THR A 70 4.11 2.50 9.03
N ARG A 71 4.72 2.27 10.21
CA ARG A 71 4.42 3.05 11.42
C ARG A 71 4.68 4.55 11.23
N ARG A 72 5.78 4.94 10.60
CA ARG A 72 6.08 6.36 10.35
C ARG A 72 5.05 6.99 9.41
N VAL A 73 4.58 6.26 8.40
CA VAL A 73 3.49 6.70 7.51
C VAL A 73 2.17 6.84 8.26
N VAL A 74 1.79 5.86 9.08
CA VAL A 74 0.61 5.94 9.95
C VAL A 74 0.68 7.18 10.84
N ASP A 75 1.80 7.39 11.54
CA ASP A 75 1.99 8.51 12.45
C ASP A 75 1.77 9.85 11.74
N MET A 76 2.26 10.06 10.52
CA MET A 76 2.06 11.33 9.81
C MET A 76 0.68 11.45 9.14
N ALA A 77 0.14 10.38 8.57
CA ALA A 77 -1.15 10.38 7.90
C ALA A 77 -2.31 10.62 8.86
N HIS A 78 -2.26 10.01 10.05
CA HIS A 78 -3.30 10.17 11.07
C HIS A 78 -3.39 11.59 11.61
N TRP A 79 -2.31 12.37 11.60
CA TRP A 79 -2.36 13.81 11.94
C TRP A 79 -3.15 14.63 10.93
N GLY A 80 -3.21 14.17 9.68
CA GLY A 80 -4.00 14.76 8.60
C GLY A 80 -5.40 14.16 8.45
N GLY A 81 -5.78 13.18 9.28
CA GLY A 81 -7.05 12.44 9.13
C GLY A 81 -7.10 11.54 7.90
N VAL A 82 -5.93 11.12 7.39
CA VAL A 82 -5.81 10.22 6.23
C VAL A 82 -5.63 8.78 6.71
N SER A 83 -6.38 7.84 6.14
CA SER A 83 -6.27 6.41 6.48
C SER A 83 -5.07 5.76 5.81
N VAL A 84 -4.46 4.77 6.47
CA VAL A 84 -3.30 4.03 5.97
C VAL A 84 -3.60 2.55 5.82
N GLU A 85 -3.29 2.02 4.65
CA GLU A 85 -3.17 0.59 4.39
C GLU A 85 -1.70 0.18 4.49
N GLY A 86 -1.42 -0.97 5.11
CA GLY A 86 -0.10 -1.60 5.06
C GLY A 86 -0.19 -3.02 4.51
N GLU A 87 0.90 -3.48 3.92
CA GLU A 87 1.01 -4.85 3.40
C GLU A 87 1.92 -5.71 4.25
N ILE A 88 1.52 -6.96 4.50
CA ILE A 88 2.37 -7.97 5.13
C ILE A 88 2.32 -9.29 4.36
N GLY A 89 3.50 -9.88 4.16
CA GLY A 89 3.70 -10.96 3.18
C GLY A 89 4.09 -10.38 1.82
N VAL A 90 4.47 -11.24 0.88
CA VAL A 90 4.77 -10.82 -0.49
C VAL A 90 3.66 -11.33 -1.39
N LEU A 91 2.96 -10.43 -2.07
CA LEU A 91 1.97 -10.81 -3.07
C LEU A 91 2.65 -11.44 -4.29
N GLY A 92 2.18 -12.63 -4.66
CA GLY A 92 2.74 -13.44 -5.72
C GLY A 92 1.92 -14.70 -5.94
N SER A 93 2.06 -15.33 -7.10
CA SER A 93 1.28 -16.52 -7.45
C SER A 93 1.89 -17.79 -6.87
N LEU A 94 1.07 -18.52 -6.10
CA LEU A 94 1.38 -19.89 -5.66
C LEU A 94 1.55 -20.87 -6.83
N GLU A 95 0.95 -20.58 -8.00
CA GLU A 95 1.03 -21.44 -9.17
C GLU A 95 2.32 -21.26 -9.96
N SER A 96 2.85 -20.03 -10.02
CA SER A 96 4.07 -19.72 -10.77
C SER A 96 5.35 -19.76 -9.91
N GLY A 97 5.23 -19.58 -8.59
CA GLY A 97 6.37 -19.49 -7.67
C GLY A 97 7.25 -18.24 -7.88
N GLY A 98 6.78 -17.29 -8.69
CA GLY A 98 7.44 -16.02 -8.96
C GLY A 98 6.69 -14.86 -8.32
N GLY A 99 7.42 -13.80 -7.98
CA GLY A 99 6.81 -12.51 -7.69
C GLY A 99 6.17 -11.94 -8.94
N GLU A 100 5.00 -11.36 -8.75
CA GLU A 100 4.25 -10.73 -9.84
C GLU A 100 4.43 -9.22 -9.75
N GLN A 101 4.40 -8.56 -10.91
CA GLN A 101 4.53 -7.11 -10.99
C GLN A 101 3.19 -6.48 -11.37
N GLU A 102 2.72 -5.54 -10.57
CA GLU A 102 1.67 -4.58 -10.93
C GLU A 102 2.32 -3.23 -11.21
N ASP A 103 2.17 -2.72 -12.44
CA ASP A 103 2.78 -1.45 -12.88
C ASP A 103 4.31 -1.31 -12.60
N GLY A 104 5.02 -2.44 -12.52
CA GLY A 104 6.45 -2.51 -12.21
C GLY A 104 6.79 -2.59 -10.72
N HIS A 105 5.78 -2.66 -9.85
CA HIS A 105 5.87 -2.92 -8.42
C HIS A 105 5.62 -4.39 -8.13
N GLY A 106 6.52 -5.06 -7.42
CA GLY A 106 6.42 -6.48 -7.10
C GLY A 106 7.74 -7.22 -7.19
N VAL A 107 7.81 -8.40 -6.56
CA VAL A 107 9.08 -9.08 -6.33
C VAL A 107 9.71 -9.61 -7.61
N GLU A 108 11.01 -9.35 -7.77
CA GLU A 108 11.81 -9.99 -8.82
C GLU A 108 12.52 -11.25 -8.28
N GLY A 109 12.17 -12.42 -8.81
CA GLY A 109 12.83 -13.69 -8.51
C GLY A 109 11.90 -14.77 -7.97
N ALA A 110 12.50 -15.89 -7.55
CA ALA A 110 11.75 -17.00 -6.96
C ALA A 110 11.34 -16.66 -5.52
N ILE A 111 10.06 -16.86 -5.20
CA ILE A 111 9.50 -16.65 -3.87
C ILE A 111 9.32 -18.01 -3.19
N SER A 112 9.71 -18.14 -1.92
CA SER A 112 9.42 -19.37 -1.17
C SER A 112 7.94 -19.46 -0.82
N HIS A 113 7.41 -20.68 -0.68
CA HIS A 113 5.99 -20.89 -0.35
C HIS A 113 5.56 -20.15 0.94
N ASP A 114 6.47 -20.05 1.91
CA ASP A 114 6.23 -19.38 3.19
C ASP A 114 6.14 -17.84 3.06
N GLN A 115 6.65 -17.26 1.97
CA GLN A 115 6.53 -15.83 1.68
C GLN A 115 5.24 -15.47 0.95
N LEU A 116 4.57 -16.46 0.34
CA LEU A 116 3.31 -16.32 -0.42
C LEU A 116 2.06 -16.43 0.47
N LEU A 117 2.25 -16.75 1.76
CA LEU A 117 1.19 -16.91 2.74
C LEU A 117 1.56 -16.11 3.99
N THR A 118 0.77 -15.09 4.29
CA THR A 118 0.90 -14.31 5.52
C THR A 118 0.62 -15.19 6.73
N ASP A 119 1.54 -15.19 7.70
CA ASP A 119 1.31 -15.78 9.02
C ASP A 119 0.27 -14.93 9.80
N PRO A 120 -0.87 -15.52 10.23
CA PRO A 120 -1.87 -14.80 11.01
C PRO A 120 -1.34 -14.20 12.31
N GLU A 121 -0.37 -14.84 12.98
CA GLU A 121 0.22 -14.29 14.20
C GLU A 121 1.04 -13.04 13.88
N GLN A 122 1.82 -13.07 12.80
CA GLN A 122 2.59 -11.93 12.33
C GLN A 122 1.69 -10.78 11.86
N ALA A 123 0.54 -11.07 11.24
CA ALA A 123 -0.44 -10.05 10.88
C ALA A 123 -1.00 -9.32 12.11
N VAL A 124 -1.28 -10.05 13.20
CA VAL A 124 -1.73 -9.47 14.46
C VAL A 124 -0.65 -8.57 15.09
N GLU A 125 0.61 -9.00 15.07
CA GLU A 125 1.74 -8.19 15.53
C GLU A 125 1.89 -6.92 14.68
N PHE A 126 1.82 -7.06 13.37
CA PHE A 126 1.97 -5.93 12.45
C PHE A 126 0.92 -4.85 12.66
N VAL A 127 -0.35 -5.23 12.81
CA VAL A 127 -1.44 -4.26 13.10
C VAL A 127 -1.20 -3.57 14.45
N LYS A 128 -0.71 -4.29 15.47
CA LYS A 128 -0.39 -3.69 16.78
C LYS A 128 0.80 -2.74 16.70
N ASP A 129 1.83 -3.09 15.96
CA ASP A 129 3.06 -2.30 15.87
C ASP A 129 2.88 -1.06 15.01
N THR A 130 2.11 -1.17 13.93
CA THR A 130 1.94 -0.10 12.93
C THR A 130 0.73 0.77 13.21
N HIS A 131 -0.38 0.19 13.69
CA HIS A 131 -1.69 0.81 13.81
C HIS A 131 -2.32 1.22 12.47
N VAL A 132 -2.10 0.42 11.41
CA VAL A 132 -2.79 0.60 10.11
C VAL A 132 -4.31 0.47 10.24
N ASP A 133 -5.03 1.15 9.35
CA ASP A 133 -6.50 1.13 9.27
C ASP A 133 -7.01 -0.02 8.39
N ALA A 134 -6.18 -0.44 7.43
CA ALA A 134 -6.41 -1.59 6.56
C ALA A 134 -5.12 -2.42 6.44
N LEU A 135 -5.27 -3.73 6.21
CA LEU A 135 -4.16 -4.66 6.09
C LEU A 135 -4.32 -5.51 4.82
N ALA A 136 -3.40 -5.33 3.87
CA ALA A 136 -3.20 -6.25 2.76
C ALA A 136 -2.43 -7.48 3.24
N VAL A 137 -2.91 -8.66 2.87
CA VAL A 137 -2.34 -9.96 3.26
C VAL A 137 -2.18 -10.85 2.04
N ALA A 138 -1.05 -11.55 1.96
CA ALA A 138 -0.83 -12.59 0.97
C ALA A 138 -1.56 -13.87 1.38
N MET A 139 -2.56 -14.29 0.62
CA MET A 139 -3.26 -15.58 0.78
C MET A 139 -3.08 -16.49 -0.44
N GLY A 140 -2.00 -16.27 -1.20
CA GLY A 140 -1.71 -16.99 -2.43
C GLY A 140 -2.48 -16.53 -3.66
N THR A 141 -3.09 -15.35 -3.60
CA THR A 141 -3.74 -14.68 -4.72
C THR A 141 -2.72 -13.86 -5.52
N SER A 142 -2.82 -13.91 -6.84
CA SER A 142 -2.10 -13.07 -7.79
C SER A 142 -2.75 -11.68 -7.93
N HIS A 143 -1.94 -10.67 -8.26
CA HIS A 143 -2.47 -9.36 -8.68
C HIS A 143 -2.93 -9.46 -10.14
N GLY A 144 -4.25 -9.39 -10.34
CA GLY A 144 -4.85 -9.44 -11.67
C GLY A 144 -4.76 -10.82 -12.35
N ALA A 145 -5.61 -11.02 -13.35
CA ALA A 145 -5.67 -12.25 -14.13
C ALA A 145 -4.85 -12.11 -15.41
N TYR A 146 -3.53 -12.37 -15.40
CA TYR A 146 -2.74 -12.51 -16.63
C TYR A 146 -1.61 -13.54 -16.54
#